data_AF-A0A239Q2W4-F1
#
_entry.id   AF-A0A239Q2W4-F1
#
_cell.length_a   1.000
_cell.length_b   1.000
_cell.length_c   1.000
_cell.angle_alpha   90.00
_cell.angle_beta   90.00
_cell.angle_gamma   90.00
#
_symmetry.space_group_name_H-M   'P 1'
#
loop_
_entity.id
_entity.type
_entity.pdbx_description
1 polymer ?
#
loop_
_entity_poly.entity_id
_entity_poly.type
_entity_poly.pdbx_seq_one_letter_code
_entity_poly.pdbx_strand_id
1 'polypeptide(L)'
;MLAGRRDVFNIHEQSAPISYRNRRGRPQAHYPDFLLTKRCGTRLAIAVKPHGLVESTGFRDELALVRKNMPLSYAKDLVLITEKSFAPCEARNAERFHEFRRHADPDADALILDLLANLKMDTTIASLVAASGLEGRGFRAVFRAIYNGLASTIRKVDIRPSTVIRTEVSK
;
A
#
# COMPACT_ATOMS: atom_id res chain seq x y z
N MET A 1 -2.58 0.71 -1.16
CA MET A 1 -1.55 1.62 -0.62
C MET A 1 -0.16 1.01 -0.84
N LEU A 2 0.54 1.40 -1.91
CA LEU A 2 1.85 0.84 -2.27
C LEU A 2 3.00 1.51 -1.51
N ALA A 3 2.86 2.79 -1.17
CA ALA A 3 3.89 3.59 -0.49
C ALA A 3 4.21 3.15 0.96
N GLY A 4 3.33 2.38 1.61
CA GLY A 4 3.53 1.92 3.00
C GLY A 4 4.22 0.56 3.13
N ARG A 5 4.66 -0.05 2.02
CA ARG A 5 5.33 -1.36 2.07
C ARG A 5 6.85 -1.19 2.24
N ARG A 6 7.43 -1.83 3.26
CA ARG A 6 8.88 -1.78 3.56
C ARG A 6 9.80 -2.21 2.39
N ASP A 7 9.30 -3.01 1.43
CA ASP A 7 10.04 -3.48 0.26
C ASP A 7 10.10 -2.48 -0.91
N VAL A 8 9.39 -1.37 -0.81
CA VAL A 8 9.32 -0.31 -1.83
C VAL A 8 10.39 0.73 -1.56
N PHE A 9 11.25 0.98 -2.55
CA PHE A 9 12.29 2.00 -2.51
C PHE A 9 11.81 3.31 -3.10
N ASN A 10 11.11 3.25 -4.26
CA ASN A 10 10.58 4.44 -4.90
C ASN A 10 9.31 4.15 -5.68
N ILE A 11 8.43 5.15 -5.80
CA ILE A 11 7.26 5.15 -6.66
C ILE A 11 7.37 6.39 -7.55
N HIS A 12 7.56 6.18 -8.85
CA HIS A 12 7.51 7.25 -9.82
C HIS A 12 6.12 7.32 -10.44
N GLU A 13 5.48 8.49 -10.37
CA GLU A 13 4.21 8.74 -11.06
C GLU A 13 4.47 9.06 -12.53
N GLN A 14 3.55 8.64 -13.42
CA GLN A 14 3.56 8.99 -14.85
C GLN A 14 4.88 8.68 -15.59
N SER A 15 5.32 7.42 -15.52
CA SER A 15 6.50 6.95 -16.26
C SER A 15 6.35 7.05 -17.78
N ALA A 16 7.48 7.04 -18.50
CA ALA A 16 7.52 7.05 -19.97
C ALA A 16 6.59 5.99 -20.58
N PRO A 17 6.02 6.23 -21.77
CA PRO A 17 5.09 5.28 -22.38
C PRO A 17 5.76 3.96 -22.75
N ILE A 18 5.01 2.88 -22.64
CA ILE A 18 5.35 1.57 -23.21
C ILE A 18 4.72 1.49 -24.59
N SER A 19 5.54 1.46 -25.62
CA SER A 19 5.08 1.23 -26.99
C SER A 19 4.68 -0.23 -27.18
N TYR A 20 3.52 -0.47 -27.80
CA TYR A 20 3.04 -1.81 -28.12
C TYR A 20 2.24 -1.80 -29.42
N ARG A 21 1.98 -2.99 -29.98
CA ARG A 21 1.04 -3.16 -31.09
C ARG A 21 -0.28 -3.69 -30.56
N ASN A 22 -1.37 -3.01 -30.90
CA ASN A 22 -2.70 -3.48 -30.53
C ASN A 22 -3.11 -4.72 -31.32
N ARG A 23 -4.30 -5.27 -31.03
CA ARG A 23 -4.85 -6.46 -31.71
C ARG A 23 -4.93 -6.34 -33.24
N ARG A 24 -5.01 -5.11 -33.77
CA ARG A 24 -5.05 -4.82 -35.21
C ARG A 24 -3.65 -4.53 -35.79
N GLY A 25 -2.59 -4.79 -35.03
CA GLY A 25 -1.20 -4.53 -35.41
C GLY A 25 -0.80 -3.05 -35.42
N ARG A 26 -1.68 -2.12 -35.03
CA ARG A 26 -1.39 -0.68 -35.05
C ARG A 26 -0.53 -0.28 -33.85
N PRO A 27 0.47 0.61 -34.04
CA PRO A 27 1.26 1.15 -32.95
C PRO A 27 0.38 1.95 -31.99
N GLN A 28 0.58 1.71 -30.70
CA GLN A 28 -0.10 2.33 -29.58
C GLN A 28 0.91 2.55 -28.44
N ALA A 29 0.54 3.40 -27.49
CA ALA A 29 1.34 3.70 -26.31
C ALA A 29 0.48 3.54 -25.06
N HIS A 30 0.97 2.78 -24.09
CA HIS A 30 0.37 2.68 -22.77
C HIS A 30 1.20 3.44 -21.75
N TYR A 31 0.57 4.28 -20.94
CA TYR A 31 1.21 5.00 -19.85
C TYR A 31 0.84 4.32 -18.54
N PRO A 32 1.78 3.60 -17.89
CA PRO A 32 1.55 3.09 -16.55
C PRO A 32 1.33 4.26 -15.59
N ASP A 33 0.38 4.11 -14.67
CA ASP A 33 0.09 5.13 -13.67
C ASP A 33 1.29 5.28 -12.71
N PHE A 34 1.96 4.17 -12.38
CA PHE A 34 3.17 4.18 -11.54
C PHE A 34 4.26 3.23 -12.03
N LEU A 35 5.51 3.59 -11.74
CA LEU A 35 6.68 2.71 -11.81
C LEU A 35 7.27 2.53 -10.41
N LEU A 36 7.12 1.34 -9.86
CA LEU A 36 7.60 0.96 -8.55
C LEU A 36 8.98 0.34 -8.65
N THR A 37 9.94 0.87 -7.88
CA THR A 37 11.27 0.28 -7.72
C THR A 37 11.37 -0.33 -6.33
N LYS A 38 11.65 -1.63 -6.26
CA LYS A 38 11.92 -2.34 -5.00
C LYS A 38 13.35 -2.08 -4.53
N ARG A 39 13.62 -2.28 -3.23
CA ARG A 39 14.98 -2.16 -2.67
C ARG A 39 16.01 -3.09 -3.33
N CYS A 40 15.59 -4.25 -3.83
CA CYS A 40 16.43 -5.17 -4.60
C CYS A 40 16.68 -4.73 -6.06
N GLY A 41 16.28 -3.52 -6.45
CA GLY A 41 16.42 -2.98 -7.81
C GLY A 41 15.37 -3.48 -8.81
N THR A 42 14.49 -4.41 -8.42
CA THR A 42 13.41 -4.88 -9.30
C THR A 42 12.39 -3.77 -9.55
N ARG A 43 12.09 -3.51 -10.83
CA ARG A 43 11.08 -2.53 -11.26
C ARG A 43 9.77 -3.21 -11.67
N LEU A 44 8.64 -2.64 -11.26
CA LEU A 44 7.29 -3.07 -11.61
C LEU A 44 6.50 -1.87 -12.13
N ALA A 45 5.95 -1.99 -13.32
CA ALA A 45 4.98 -1.03 -13.86
C ALA A 45 3.58 -1.35 -13.29
N ILE A 46 2.81 -0.33 -12.97
CA ILE A 46 1.51 -0.50 -12.31
C ILE A 46 0.47 0.33 -13.06
N ALA A 47 -0.60 -0.33 -13.48
CA ALA A 47 -1.79 0.30 -14.01
C ALA A 47 -2.89 0.21 -12.96
N VAL A 48 -3.49 1.35 -12.60
CA VAL A 48 -4.64 1.45 -11.69
C VAL A 48 -5.86 1.83 -12.51
N LYS A 49 -6.85 0.93 -12.58
CA LYS A 49 -8.09 1.16 -13.33
C LYS A 49 -9.30 0.64 -12.55
N PRO A 50 -10.46 1.32 -12.61
CA PRO A 50 -11.71 0.79 -12.05
C PRO A 50 -12.05 -0.57 -12.65
N HIS A 51 -12.48 -1.52 -11.82
CA HIS A 51 -12.78 -2.89 -12.26
C HIS A 51 -13.89 -2.91 -13.31
N GLY A 52 -14.96 -2.13 -13.13
CA GLY A 52 -16.04 -2.03 -14.12
C GLY A 52 -15.55 -1.56 -15.50
N LEU A 53 -14.57 -0.65 -15.52
CA LEU A 53 -13.93 -0.19 -16.76
C LEU A 53 -13.06 -1.29 -17.38
N VAL A 54 -12.31 -2.03 -16.56
CA VAL A 54 -11.47 -3.14 -17.03
C VAL A 54 -12.30 -4.22 -17.71
N GLU A 55 -13.44 -4.61 -17.12
CA GLU A 55 -14.32 -5.64 -17.69
C GLU A 55 -15.01 -5.15 -18.96
N SER A 56 -15.58 -3.93 -18.95
CA SER A 56 -16.34 -3.40 -20.09
C SER A 56 -15.49 -3.10 -21.34
N THR A 57 -14.20 -2.81 -21.17
CA THR A 57 -13.30 -2.45 -22.27
C THR A 57 -12.39 -3.59 -22.72
N GLY A 58 -12.36 -4.71 -22.00
CA GLY A 58 -11.38 -5.78 -22.25
C GLY A 58 -9.93 -5.34 -21.98
N PHE A 59 -9.74 -4.39 -21.05
CA PHE A 59 -8.44 -3.78 -20.76
C PHE A 59 -7.35 -4.79 -20.39
N ARG A 60 -7.72 -5.94 -19.81
CA ARG A 60 -6.76 -7.01 -19.49
C ARG A 60 -6.04 -7.53 -20.73
N ASP A 61 -6.74 -7.63 -21.84
CA ASP A 61 -6.16 -8.15 -23.08
C ASP A 61 -5.22 -7.13 -23.73
N GLU A 62 -5.57 -5.85 -23.65
CA GLU A 62 -4.67 -4.77 -24.02
C GLU A 62 -3.40 -4.81 -23.16
N LEU A 63 -3.55 -4.91 -21.84
CA LEU A 63 -2.44 -4.95 -20.91
C LEU A 63 -1.52 -6.16 -21.13
N ALA A 64 -2.07 -7.31 -21.57
CA ALA A 64 -1.29 -8.47 -21.96
C ALA A 64 -0.40 -8.18 -23.19
N LEU A 65 -0.91 -7.42 -24.17
CA LEU A 65 -0.11 -6.96 -25.31
C LEU A 65 0.97 -5.97 -24.89
N VAL A 66 0.64 -5.04 -23.99
CA VAL A 66 1.62 -4.10 -23.41
C VAL A 66 2.74 -4.89 -22.71
N ARG A 67 2.38 -5.82 -21.82
CA ARG A 67 3.33 -6.67 -21.09
C ARG A 67 4.24 -7.47 -22.01
N LYS A 68 3.72 -7.99 -23.13
CA LYS A 68 4.51 -8.73 -24.13
C LYS A 68 5.52 -7.85 -24.86
N ASN A 69 5.19 -6.59 -25.12
CA ASN A 69 6.06 -5.66 -25.87
C ASN A 69 6.93 -4.79 -24.95
N MET A 70 6.69 -4.82 -23.65
CA MET A 70 7.47 -4.06 -22.67
C MET A 70 8.89 -4.63 -22.57
N PRO A 71 9.93 -3.80 -22.74
CA PRO A 71 11.29 -4.26 -22.59
C PRO A 71 11.60 -4.52 -21.10
N LEU A 72 12.38 -5.56 -20.81
CA LEU A 72 12.81 -5.88 -19.45
C LEU A 72 13.63 -4.74 -18.80
N SER A 73 14.25 -3.88 -19.62
CA SER A 73 14.94 -2.67 -19.18
C SER A 73 13.99 -1.59 -18.65
N TYR A 74 12.69 -1.67 -18.94
CA TYR A 74 11.66 -0.78 -18.38
C TYR A 74 11.20 -1.29 -17.01
N ALA A 75 10.66 -2.51 -16.97
CA ALA A 75 10.23 -3.17 -15.75
C ALA A 75 10.26 -4.70 -15.95
N LYS A 76 10.40 -5.43 -14.84
CA LYS A 76 10.29 -6.89 -14.83
C LYS A 76 8.86 -7.34 -15.13
N ASP A 77 7.88 -6.57 -14.68
CA ASP A 77 6.49 -6.89 -14.88
C ASP A 77 5.56 -5.66 -14.89
N LEU A 78 4.38 -5.81 -15.48
CA LEU A 78 3.26 -4.86 -15.51
C LEU A 78 2.07 -5.47 -14.77
N VAL A 79 1.61 -4.77 -13.73
CA VAL A 79 0.58 -5.23 -12.79
C VAL A 79 -0.65 -4.35 -12.89
N LEU A 80 -1.82 -4.97 -13.09
CA LEU A 80 -3.12 -4.31 -12.97
C LEU A 80 -3.59 -4.33 -11.52
N ILE A 81 -3.91 -3.17 -10.99
CA ILE A 81 -4.55 -3.00 -9.69
C ILE A 81 -5.93 -2.40 -9.93
N THR A 82 -6.96 -3.05 -9.38
CA THR A 82 -8.31 -2.51 -9.32
C THR A 82 -8.73 -2.37 -7.86
N GLU A 83 -9.86 -1.72 -7.60
CA GLU A 83 -10.49 -1.66 -6.29
C GLU A 83 -10.84 -3.06 -5.74
N LYS A 84 -11.04 -4.06 -6.61
CA LYS A 84 -11.23 -5.47 -6.21
C LYS A 84 -9.92 -6.21 -5.89
N SER A 85 -8.76 -5.62 -6.19
CA SER A 85 -7.46 -6.21 -5.85
C SER A 85 -7.11 -6.08 -4.36
N PHE A 86 -7.91 -5.34 -3.60
CA PHE A 86 -7.76 -5.18 -2.15
C PHE A 86 -8.95 -5.80 -1.43
N ALA A 87 -8.72 -6.37 -0.25
CA ALA A 87 -9.84 -6.71 0.61
C ALA A 87 -10.59 -5.41 1.00
N PRO A 88 -11.94 -5.41 1.10
CA PRO A 88 -12.69 -4.21 1.47
C PRO A 88 -12.20 -3.56 2.77
N CYS A 89 -11.66 -4.35 3.71
CA CYS A 89 -11.05 -3.85 4.93
C CYS A 89 -9.75 -3.05 4.69
N GLU A 90 -8.91 -3.44 3.73
CA GLU A 90 -7.69 -2.72 3.37
C GLU A 90 -8.01 -1.33 2.79
N ALA A 91 -9.08 -1.23 1.99
CA ALA A 91 -9.56 0.04 1.46
C ALA A 91 -10.07 0.97 2.58
N ARG A 92 -10.95 0.47 3.46
CA ARG A 92 -11.45 1.23 4.62
C ARG A 92 -10.34 1.65 5.58
N ASN A 93 -9.38 0.77 5.84
CA ASN A 93 -8.24 1.12 6.67
C ASN A 93 -7.36 2.20 6.01
N ALA A 94 -7.16 2.14 4.69
CA ALA A 94 -6.39 3.15 3.97
C ALA A 94 -7.07 4.53 4.03
N GLU A 95 -8.39 4.58 3.87
CA GLU A 95 -9.18 5.80 4.02
C GLU A 95 -9.03 6.40 5.43
N ARG A 96 -9.18 5.57 6.48
CA ARG A 96 -8.97 5.98 7.87
C ARG A 96 -7.55 6.50 8.12
N PHE A 97 -6.53 5.84 7.58
CA PHE A 97 -5.15 6.33 7.69
C PHE A 97 -4.99 7.69 7.02
N HIS A 98 -5.57 7.88 5.83
CA HIS A 98 -5.51 9.16 5.13
C HIS A 98 -6.13 10.29 5.96
N GLU A 99 -7.24 10.03 6.66
CA GLU A 99 -7.83 10.97 7.61
C GLU A 99 -6.88 11.25 8.79
N PHE A 100 -6.37 10.20 9.46
CA PHE A 100 -5.51 10.34 10.63
C PHE A 100 -4.15 10.98 10.34
N ARG A 101 -3.67 10.89 9.10
CA ARG A 101 -2.44 11.56 8.66
C ARG A 101 -2.60 13.08 8.52
N ARG A 102 -3.82 13.58 8.26
CA ARG A 102 -4.08 15.03 8.15
C ARG A 102 -3.91 15.76 9.48
N HIS A 103 -4.09 15.02 10.58
CA HIS A 103 -3.95 15.52 11.95
C HIS A 103 -2.88 14.70 12.67
N ALA A 104 -1.62 14.88 12.24
CA ALA A 104 -0.47 14.30 12.91
C ALA A 104 -0.39 14.81 14.35
N ASP A 105 0.01 13.93 15.26
CA ASP A 105 0.12 14.22 16.69
C ASP A 105 1.45 13.63 17.17
N PRO A 106 2.55 14.39 17.00
CA PRO A 106 3.90 13.89 17.26
C PRO A 106 4.10 13.42 18.70
N ASP A 107 3.46 14.07 19.67
CA ASP A 107 3.54 13.70 21.09
C ASP A 107 2.90 12.33 21.33
N ALA A 108 1.70 12.11 20.78
CA ALA A 108 1.03 10.82 20.86
C ALA A 108 1.81 9.73 20.10
N ASP A 109 2.38 10.09 18.94
CA ASP A 109 3.18 9.17 18.13
C ASP A 109 4.46 8.72 18.87
N ALA A 110 5.16 9.65 19.52
CA ALA A 110 6.37 9.36 20.29
C ALA A 110 6.09 8.45 21.49
N LEU A 111 5.02 8.72 22.24
CA LEU A 111 4.64 7.91 23.40
C LEU A 111 4.23 6.49 22.99
N ILE A 112 3.42 6.35 21.92
CA ILE A 112 3.08 5.04 21.37
C ILE A 112 4.32 4.30 20.88
N LEU A 113 5.28 5.00 20.27
CA LEU A 113 6.52 4.40 19.81
C LEU A 113 7.36 3.83 20.98
N ASP A 114 7.44 4.56 22.09
CA ASP A 114 8.13 4.08 23.30
C ASP A 114 7.46 2.84 23.91
N LEU A 115 6.13 2.83 23.98
CA LEU A 115 5.37 1.65 24.42
C LEU A 115 5.55 0.45 23.49
N LEU A 116 5.58 0.70 22.17
CA LEU A 116 5.87 -0.34 21.17
C LEU A 116 7.30 -0.86 21.32
N ALA A 117 8.30 -0.02 21.55
CA ALA A 117 9.70 -0.45 21.72
C ALA A 117 9.88 -1.43 22.89
N ASN A 118 9.06 -1.31 23.93
CA ASN A 118 9.10 -2.14 25.12
C ASN A 118 8.15 -3.35 25.07
N LEU A 119 7.38 -3.52 24.00
CA LEU A 119 6.37 -4.57 23.88
C LEU A 119 7.03 -5.92 23.58
N LYS A 120 6.86 -6.90 24.48
CA LYS A 120 7.44 -8.26 24.35
C LYS A 120 6.51 -9.29 23.72
N MET A 121 5.21 -9.00 23.65
CA MET A 121 4.19 -9.92 23.18
C MET A 121 3.11 -9.19 22.38
N ASP A 122 2.41 -9.95 21.54
CA ASP A 122 1.27 -9.44 20.79
C ASP A 122 0.22 -8.88 21.74
N THR A 123 -0.30 -7.70 21.43
CA THR A 123 -1.29 -7.00 22.27
C THR A 123 -2.42 -6.44 21.42
N THR A 124 -3.51 -6.03 22.05
CA THR A 124 -4.57 -5.30 21.35
C THR A 124 -4.25 -3.81 21.28
N ILE A 125 -4.77 -3.13 20.24
CA ILE A 125 -4.67 -1.67 20.15
C ILE A 125 -5.30 -1.03 21.39
N ALA A 126 -6.44 -1.54 21.88
CA ALA A 126 -7.11 -1.03 23.07
C ALA A 126 -6.23 -1.10 24.32
N SER A 127 -5.55 -2.22 24.54
CA SER A 127 -4.62 -2.39 25.66
C SER A 127 -3.46 -1.41 25.59
N LEU A 128 -2.88 -1.21 24.40
CA LEU A 128 -1.79 -0.26 24.18
C LEU A 128 -2.26 1.19 24.41
N VAL A 129 -3.45 1.53 23.92
CA VAL A 129 -4.07 2.85 24.13
C VAL A 129 -4.38 3.09 25.60
N ALA A 130 -4.91 2.10 26.31
CA ALA A 130 -5.16 2.21 27.74
C ALA A 130 -3.87 2.45 28.54
N ALA A 131 -2.79 1.72 28.20
CA ALA A 131 -1.48 1.93 28.81
C ALA A 131 -0.90 3.32 28.55
N SER A 132 -1.22 3.93 27.40
CA SER A 132 -0.78 5.28 27.05
C SER A 132 -1.52 6.41 27.76
N GLY A 133 -2.77 6.18 28.22
CA GLY A 133 -3.65 7.24 28.73
C GLY A 133 -4.12 8.26 27.67
N LEU A 134 -3.84 8.02 26.38
CA LEU A 134 -4.09 8.99 25.30
C LEU A 134 -5.47 8.84 24.62
N GLU A 135 -6.27 7.85 25.02
CA GLU A 135 -7.60 7.58 24.46
C GLU A 135 -7.61 7.59 22.92
N GLY A 136 -8.50 8.37 22.30
CA GLY A 136 -8.62 8.48 20.84
C GLY A 136 -7.35 8.96 20.14
N ARG A 137 -6.49 9.75 20.80
CA ARG A 137 -5.19 10.18 20.25
C ARG A 137 -4.25 8.99 20.12
N GLY A 138 -4.22 8.13 21.15
CA GLY A 138 -3.44 6.90 21.16
C GLY A 138 -3.88 5.95 20.04
N PHE A 139 -5.19 5.79 19.82
CA PHE A 139 -5.69 4.93 18.74
C PHE A 139 -5.19 5.40 17.36
N ARG A 140 -5.26 6.71 17.10
CA ARG A 140 -4.77 7.30 15.84
C ARG A 140 -3.25 7.12 15.68
N ALA A 141 -2.49 7.30 16.77
CA ALA A 141 -1.05 7.12 16.78
C ALA A 141 -0.64 5.66 16.49
N VAL A 142 -1.30 4.68 17.12
CA VAL A 142 -1.08 3.25 16.82
C VAL A 142 -1.41 2.95 15.35
N PHE A 143 -2.50 3.50 14.82
CA PHE A 143 -2.88 3.33 13.42
C PHE A 143 -1.79 3.86 12.47
N ARG A 144 -1.24 5.04 12.75
CA ARG A 144 -0.10 5.59 11.99
C ARG A 144 1.15 4.72 12.13
N ALA A 145 1.46 4.23 13.33
CA ALA A 145 2.58 3.33 13.56
C ALA A 145 2.49 2.05 12.73
N ILE A 146 1.29 1.46 12.60
CA ILE A 146 1.05 0.29 11.74
C ILE A 146 1.37 0.61 10.27
N TYR A 147 0.88 1.74 9.78
CA TYR A 147 1.07 2.15 8.38
C TYR A 147 2.49 2.63 8.04
N ASN A 148 3.22 3.12 9.04
CA ASN A 148 4.65 3.40 8.95
C ASN A 148 5.49 2.11 9.11
N GLY A 149 4.83 0.97 9.32
CA GLY A 149 5.46 -0.33 9.44
C GLY A 149 6.19 -0.54 10.77
N LEU A 150 5.93 0.24 11.82
CA LEU A 150 6.51 0.06 13.16
C LEU A 150 5.80 -1.05 13.95
N ALA A 151 4.55 -1.32 13.59
CA ALA A 151 3.76 -2.45 14.07
C ALA A 151 3.01 -3.10 12.89
N SER A 152 2.49 -4.30 13.08
CA SER A 152 1.69 -5.01 12.08
C SER A 152 0.49 -5.72 12.72
N THR A 153 -0.59 -5.83 11.97
CA THR A 153 -1.77 -6.62 12.38
C THR A 153 -1.56 -8.10 12.06
N ILE A 154 -1.98 -9.00 12.95
CA ILE A 154 -1.85 -10.45 12.71
C ILE A 154 -2.70 -10.92 11.51
N ARG A 155 -3.84 -10.28 11.28
CA ARG A 155 -4.79 -10.64 10.20
C ARG A 155 -5.15 -9.42 9.37
N LYS A 156 -5.51 -9.65 8.11
CA LYS A 156 -6.07 -8.62 7.23
C LYS A 156 -7.55 -8.38 7.58
N VAL A 157 -7.79 -7.47 8.52
CA VAL A 157 -9.13 -7.12 9.02
C VAL A 157 -9.30 -5.61 9.10
N ASP A 158 -10.53 -5.15 9.32
CA ASP A 158 -10.74 -3.74 9.71
C ASP A 158 -9.98 -3.49 11.02
N ILE A 159 -9.15 -2.45 11.04
CA ILE A 159 -8.42 -2.07 12.24
C ILE A 159 -9.40 -1.42 13.21
N ARG A 160 -9.53 -2.03 14.39
CA ARG A 160 -10.42 -1.67 15.49
C ARG A 160 -9.62 -1.73 16.80
N PRO A 161 -10.13 -1.16 17.91
CA PRO A 161 -9.45 -1.26 19.20
C PRO A 161 -9.14 -2.71 19.62
N SER A 162 -9.99 -3.67 19.28
CA SER A 162 -9.77 -5.10 19.57
C SER A 162 -8.76 -5.80 18.65
N THR A 163 -8.25 -5.12 17.61
CA THR A 163 -7.29 -5.72 16.68
C THR A 163 -5.98 -6.02 17.40
N VAL A 164 -5.49 -7.25 17.25
CA VAL A 164 -4.20 -7.67 17.79
C VAL A 164 -3.08 -7.22 16.85
N ILE A 165 -2.06 -6.61 17.44
CA ILE A 165 -0.86 -6.09 16.78
C ILE A 165 0.40 -6.69 17.37
N ARG A 166 1.44 -6.70 16.55
CA ARG A 166 2.81 -7.09 16.89
C ARG A 166 3.75 -5.96 16.52
N THR A 167 4.83 -5.79 17.27
CA THR A 167 5.93 -4.89 16.92
C THR A 167 6.77 -5.45 15.78
N GLU A 168 7.08 -4.61 14.81
CA GLU A 168 8.02 -4.97 13.75
C GLU A 168 9.40 -4.46 14.15
N VAL A 169 10.26 -5.37 14.64
CA VAL A 169 11.66 -5.03 14.93
C VAL A 169 12.29 -4.52 13.63
N SER A 170 12.71 -3.26 13.62
CA SER A 170 13.51 -2.72 12.53
C SER A 170 14.83 -3.49 12.53
N LYS A 171 15.01 -4.35 11.52
CA LYS A 171 16.34 -4.83 11.13
C LYS A 171 17.03 -3.78 10.30
#